data_AF-K0XZR7-F1
#
_entry.id   AF-K0XZR7-F1
#
_cell.length_a   1.000
_cell.length_b   1.000
_cell.length_c   1.000
_cell.angle_alpha   90.00
_cell.angle_beta   90.00
_cell.angle_gamma   90.00
#
_symmetry.space_group_name_H-M   'P 1'
#
loop_
_entity.id
_entity.type
_entity.pdbx_description
1 polymer ?
#
loop_
_entity_poly.entity_id
_entity_poly.type
_entity_poly.pdbx_seq_one_letter_code
_entity_poly.pdbx_strand_id
1 'polypeptide(L)'
;MGNKLKPKWVFCFIIFSLVLLIYGNHLFKERAKKLEDMRKKESLEFMEDGWKKYRMMLYAGANMEYTDSEGNIRIIETEPALLDIYDEVIKPYILGKIPTLGSFRITEGKRTSEFIKNFNDNMKHVKIWGAHKNRYISIAENEGLEEFKDINSFEELWEYMNKRNDEGVIYINELDIVGYDRTAQDAKFIYDYGNGKIKELSINRISLVNLFGLLK
;
A
#
# COMPACT_ATOMS: atom_id res chain seq x y z
N MET A 1 -9.84 74.58 0.76
CA MET A 1 -8.46 74.08 0.92
C MET A 1 -8.30 72.82 0.08
N GLY A 2 -7.78 72.94 -1.15
CA GLY A 2 -7.55 71.80 -2.04
C GLY A 2 -6.15 71.24 -1.81
N ASN A 3 -6.04 70.11 -1.14
CA ASN A 3 -4.77 69.43 -0.93
C ASN A 3 -4.34 68.75 -2.24
N LYS A 4 -3.67 69.49 -3.14
CA LYS A 4 -3.13 68.92 -4.38
C LYS A 4 -2.02 67.91 -4.00
N LEU A 5 -2.28 66.62 -4.21
CA LEU A 5 -1.25 65.59 -4.06
C LEU A 5 0.00 65.99 -4.85
N LYS A 6 1.16 66.02 -4.19
CA LYS A 6 2.42 66.31 -4.88
C LYS A 6 2.71 65.16 -5.87
N PRO A 7 3.08 65.43 -7.13
CA PRO A 7 3.28 64.40 -8.16
C PRO A 7 4.33 63.34 -7.75
N LYS A 8 5.30 63.71 -6.90
CA LYS A 8 6.26 62.76 -6.29
C LYS A 8 5.60 61.69 -5.42
N TRP A 9 4.52 62.03 -4.71
CA TRP A 9 3.79 61.12 -3.82
C TRP A 9 2.98 60.09 -4.61
N VAL A 10 2.37 60.54 -5.72
CA VAL A 10 1.70 59.65 -6.69
C VAL A 10 2.71 58.67 -7.29
N PHE A 11 3.90 59.13 -7.65
CA PHE A 11 4.96 58.28 -8.19
C PHE A 11 5.46 57.23 -7.19
N CYS A 12 5.65 57.61 -5.91
CA CYS A 12 6.00 56.66 -4.84
C CYS A 12 4.93 55.59 -4.65
N PHE A 13 3.64 55.96 -4.72
CA PHE A 13 2.53 55.01 -4.56
C PHE A 13 2.48 53.99 -5.71
N ILE A 14 2.73 54.44 -6.95
CA ILE A 14 2.81 53.57 -8.13
C ILE A 14 3.97 52.57 -7.99
N ILE A 15 5.17 53.04 -7.61
CA ILE A 15 6.33 52.17 -7.40
C ILE A 15 6.04 51.14 -6.30
N PHE A 16 5.47 51.59 -5.17
CA PHE A 16 5.11 50.70 -4.06
C PHE A 16 4.09 49.64 -4.47
N SER A 17 3.05 50.03 -5.22
CA SER A 17 2.07 49.08 -5.77
C SER A 17 2.72 48.07 -6.72
N LEU A 18 3.67 48.48 -7.55
CA LEU A 18 4.42 47.59 -8.45
C LEU A 18 5.27 46.57 -7.68
N VAL A 19 5.97 47.02 -6.64
CA VAL A 19 6.75 46.13 -5.76
C VAL A 19 5.83 45.12 -5.07
N LEU A 20 4.66 45.54 -4.58
CA LEU A 20 3.67 44.64 -3.98
C LEU A 20 3.12 43.62 -4.99
N LEU A 21 2.88 44.01 -6.24
CA LEU A 21 2.43 43.08 -7.29
C LEU A 21 3.51 42.05 -7.63
N ILE A 22 4.77 42.47 -7.76
CA ILE A 22 5.90 41.58 -8.03
C ILE A 22 6.07 40.59 -6.86
N TYR A 23 6.08 41.10 -5.63
CA TYR A 23 6.21 40.29 -4.43
C TYR A 23 5.02 39.34 -4.24
N GLY A 24 3.81 39.83 -4.45
CA GLY A 24 2.59 39.02 -4.40
C GLY A 24 2.63 37.89 -5.43
N ASN A 25 2.99 38.18 -6.67
CA ASN A 25 3.12 37.17 -7.73
C ASN A 25 4.19 36.12 -7.40
N HIS A 26 5.32 36.53 -6.82
CA HIS A 26 6.35 35.61 -6.33
C HIS A 26 5.78 34.65 -5.27
N LEU A 27 5.10 35.20 -4.25
CA LEU A 27 4.50 34.42 -3.17
C LEU A 27 3.40 33.46 -3.68
N PHE A 28 2.59 33.90 -4.65
CA PHE A 28 1.58 33.04 -5.28
C PHE A 28 2.21 31.87 -6.02
N LYS A 29 3.30 32.08 -6.76
CA LYS A 29 4.03 31.01 -7.45
C LYS A 29 4.62 30.00 -6.48
N GLU A 30 5.23 30.45 -5.39
CA GLU A 30 5.76 29.56 -4.35
C GLU A 30 4.65 28.70 -3.72
N ARG A 31 3.52 29.32 -3.38
CA ARG A 31 2.36 28.60 -2.81
C ARG A 31 1.77 27.60 -3.80
N ALA A 32 1.63 27.97 -5.07
CA ALA A 32 1.13 27.09 -6.12
C ALA A 32 2.03 25.86 -6.30
N LYS A 33 3.36 26.07 -6.33
CA LYS A 33 4.33 24.98 -6.41
C LYS A 33 4.25 24.06 -5.20
N LYS A 34 4.23 24.61 -3.99
CA LYS A 34 4.11 23.82 -2.76
C LYS A 34 2.82 22.99 -2.75
N LEU A 35 1.70 23.56 -3.22
CA LEU A 35 0.43 22.85 -3.32
C LEU A 35 0.49 21.71 -4.34
N GLU A 36 1.10 21.93 -5.50
CA GLU A 36 1.31 20.89 -6.50
C GLU A 36 2.18 19.75 -5.96
N ASP A 37 3.27 20.07 -5.26
CA ASP A 37 4.17 19.06 -4.65
C ASP A 37 3.45 18.25 -3.56
N MET A 38 2.64 18.90 -2.71
CA MET A 38 1.82 18.20 -1.72
C MET A 38 0.82 17.25 -2.39
N ARG A 39 0.12 17.70 -3.43
CA ARG A 39 -0.86 16.87 -4.15
C ARG A 39 -0.24 15.69 -4.88
N LYS A 40 0.96 15.85 -5.42
CA LYS A 40 1.74 14.73 -5.99
C LYS A 40 2.07 13.70 -4.92
N LYS A 41 2.51 14.14 -3.73
CA LYS A 41 2.78 13.23 -2.60
C LYS A 41 1.52 12.46 -2.17
N GLU A 42 0.40 13.16 -1.99
CA GLU A 42 -0.88 12.54 -1.63
C GLU A 42 -1.37 11.57 -2.71
N SER A 43 -1.11 11.87 -3.99
CA SER A 43 -1.45 10.96 -5.09
C SER A 43 -0.64 9.66 -5.03
N LEU A 44 0.64 9.72 -4.65
CA LEU A 44 1.47 8.54 -4.44
C LEU A 44 0.95 7.71 -3.26
N GLU A 45 0.66 8.36 -2.13
CA GLU A 45 0.10 7.69 -0.94
C GLU A 45 -1.26 7.02 -1.24
N PHE A 46 -2.09 7.67 -2.06
CA PHE A 46 -3.36 7.11 -2.53
C PHE A 46 -3.17 5.87 -3.42
N MET A 47 -2.19 5.88 -4.33
CA MET A 47 -1.86 4.70 -5.13
C MET A 47 -1.32 3.56 -4.28
N GLU A 48 -0.43 3.86 -3.32
CA GLU A 48 0.11 2.86 -2.40
C GLU A 48 -1.01 2.21 -1.56
N ASP A 49 -1.93 3.02 -1.04
CA ASP A 49 -3.08 2.55 -0.27
C ASP A 49 -4.02 1.68 -1.12
N GLY A 50 -4.34 2.10 -2.35
CA GLY A 50 -5.16 1.35 -3.28
C GLY A 50 -4.54 0.00 -3.63
N TRP A 51 -3.26 -0.03 -4.00
CA TRP A 51 -2.54 -1.28 -4.30
C TRP A 51 -2.47 -2.23 -3.12
N LYS A 52 -2.25 -1.70 -1.92
CA LYS A 52 -2.20 -2.51 -0.69
C LYS A 52 -3.55 -3.18 -0.41
N LYS A 53 -4.65 -2.44 -0.52
CA LYS A 53 -6.01 -2.99 -0.37
C LYS A 53 -6.36 -3.95 -1.50
N TYR A 54 -5.95 -3.66 -2.74
CA TYR A 54 -6.19 -4.55 -3.87
C TYR A 54 -5.49 -5.92 -3.70
N ARG A 55 -4.26 -5.95 -3.17
CA ARG A 55 -3.59 -7.22 -2.83
C ARG A 55 -4.35 -8.01 -1.76
N MET A 56 -4.88 -7.34 -0.75
CA MET A 56 -5.71 -7.99 0.27
C MET A 56 -7.02 -8.53 -0.30
N MET A 57 -7.64 -7.83 -1.25
CA MET A 57 -8.80 -8.33 -2.01
C MET A 57 -8.44 -9.62 -2.76
N LEU A 58 -7.34 -9.61 -3.52
CA LEU A 58 -6.88 -10.76 -4.29
C LEU A 58 -6.56 -11.98 -3.42
N TYR A 59 -5.81 -11.77 -2.33
CA TYR A 59 -5.22 -12.88 -1.57
C TYR A 59 -6.06 -13.31 -0.38
N ALA A 60 -6.70 -12.38 0.32
CA ALA A 60 -7.51 -12.67 1.50
C ALA A 60 -9.02 -12.75 1.19
N GLY A 61 -9.40 -12.73 -0.09
CA GLY A 61 -10.80 -12.88 -0.52
C GLY A 61 -11.70 -11.77 0.03
N ALA A 62 -11.11 -10.61 0.30
CA ALA A 62 -11.77 -9.41 0.79
C ALA A 62 -12.48 -8.66 -0.34
N ASN A 63 -13.43 -7.80 -0.01
CA ASN A 63 -14.08 -6.90 -0.97
C ASN A 63 -13.40 -5.54 -0.93
N MET A 64 -13.22 -4.92 -2.10
CA MET A 64 -12.65 -3.58 -2.22
C MET A 64 -13.62 -2.62 -2.89
N GLU A 65 -13.73 -1.43 -2.32
CA GLU A 65 -14.59 -0.34 -2.80
C GLU A 65 -13.79 0.95 -2.89
N TYR A 66 -14.15 1.79 -3.86
CA TYR A 66 -13.70 3.17 -3.97
C TYR A 66 -14.88 4.11 -3.85
N THR A 67 -14.76 5.11 -2.98
CA THR A 67 -15.71 6.21 -2.85
C THR A 67 -15.09 7.48 -3.43
N ASP A 68 -15.74 8.08 -4.43
CA ASP A 68 -15.26 9.30 -5.07
C ASP A 68 -15.54 10.57 -4.23
N SER A 69 -15.18 11.74 -4.77
CA SER A 69 -15.39 13.03 -4.10
C SER A 69 -16.86 13.44 -3.97
N GLU A 70 -17.75 12.82 -4.74
CA GLU A 70 -19.20 13.06 -4.71
C GLU A 70 -19.94 12.05 -3.82
N GLY A 71 -19.23 11.02 -3.33
CA GLY A 71 -19.78 9.95 -2.51
C GLY A 71 -20.27 8.74 -3.31
N ASN A 72 -20.02 8.68 -4.62
CA ASN A 72 -20.37 7.51 -5.42
C ASN A 72 -19.40 6.35 -5.14
N ILE A 73 -19.95 5.15 -5.01
CA ILE A 73 -19.20 3.95 -4.67
C ILE A 73 -19.01 3.09 -5.92
N ARG A 74 -17.77 2.65 -6.17
CA ARG A 74 -17.40 1.68 -7.20
C ARG A 74 -16.76 0.47 -6.57
N ILE A 75 -17.27 -0.72 -6.90
CA ILE A 75 -16.65 -1.99 -6.51
C ILE A 75 -15.46 -2.23 -7.42
N ILE A 76 -14.33 -2.62 -6.83
CA ILE A 76 -13.11 -2.95 -7.53
C ILE A 76 -12.91 -4.46 -7.43
N GLU A 77 -12.90 -5.13 -8.57
CA GLU A 77 -12.70 -6.59 -8.64
C GLU A 77 -11.45 -6.95 -9.48
N THR A 78 -10.89 -5.99 -10.21
CA THR A 78 -9.79 -6.22 -11.15
C THR A 78 -8.79 -5.07 -11.14
N GLU A 79 -7.57 -5.37 -11.53
CA GLU A 79 -6.49 -4.40 -11.63
C GLU A 79 -6.81 -3.28 -12.64
N PRO A 80 -7.36 -3.56 -13.85
CA PRO A 80 -7.81 -2.50 -14.75
C PRO A 80 -8.79 -1.53 -14.09
N ALA A 81 -9.76 -2.01 -13.30
CA ALA A 81 -10.69 -1.14 -12.60
C ALA A 81 -10.00 -0.23 -11.55
N LEU A 82 -8.93 -0.72 -10.91
CA LEU A 82 -8.10 0.09 -10.01
C LEU A 82 -7.30 1.14 -10.79
N LEU A 83 -6.69 0.76 -11.91
CA LEU A 83 -5.90 1.65 -12.76
C LEU A 83 -6.76 2.75 -13.39
N ASP A 84 -7.98 2.41 -13.84
CA ASP A 84 -8.94 3.37 -14.36
C ASP A 84 -9.24 4.48 -13.33
N ILE A 85 -9.42 4.11 -12.06
CA ILE A 85 -9.61 5.09 -10.97
C ILE A 85 -8.41 6.02 -10.87
N TYR A 86 -7.18 5.50 -10.91
CA TYR A 86 -5.97 6.31 -10.84
C TYR A 86 -5.89 7.31 -12.00
N ASP A 87 -6.13 6.85 -13.22
CA ASP A 87 -6.09 7.68 -14.43
C ASP A 87 -7.17 8.78 -14.40
N GLU A 88 -8.35 8.46 -13.88
CA GLU A 88 -9.46 9.40 -13.74
C GLU A 88 -9.19 10.51 -12.72
N VAL A 89 -8.62 10.20 -11.55
CA VAL A 89 -8.65 11.13 -10.40
C VAL A 89 -7.33 11.82 -10.11
N ILE A 90 -6.19 11.17 -10.36
CA ILE A 90 -4.87 11.70 -9.97
C ILE A 90 -4.54 12.99 -10.71
N LYS A 91 -4.68 12.99 -12.05
CA LYS A 91 -4.33 14.17 -12.85
C LYS A 91 -5.27 15.35 -12.57
N PRO A 92 -6.60 15.19 -12.53
CA PRO A 92 -7.48 16.28 -12.11
C PRO A 92 -7.19 16.80 -10.69
N TYR A 93 -6.84 15.92 -9.75
CA TYR A 93 -6.49 16.31 -8.39
C TYR A 93 -5.24 17.18 -8.33
N ILE A 94 -4.14 16.73 -8.93
CA ILE A 94 -2.87 17.47 -9.00
C ILE A 94 -3.09 18.85 -9.63
N LEU A 95 -3.88 18.93 -10.70
CA LEU A 95 -4.24 20.18 -11.38
C LEU A 95 -5.25 21.05 -10.60
N GLY A 96 -5.80 20.56 -9.49
CA GLY A 96 -6.78 21.28 -8.67
C GLY A 96 -8.17 21.40 -9.25
N LYS A 97 -8.51 20.52 -10.19
CA LYS A 97 -9.84 20.44 -10.78
C LYS A 97 -10.85 19.73 -9.86
N ILE A 98 -10.37 18.82 -9.01
CA ILE A 98 -11.16 18.16 -7.98
C ILE A 98 -10.55 18.42 -6.59
N PRO A 99 -11.38 18.48 -5.53
CA PRO A 99 -10.91 18.84 -4.20
C PRO A 99 -10.23 17.68 -3.46
N THR A 100 -10.53 16.42 -3.80
CA THR A 100 -10.02 15.21 -3.14
C THR A 100 -9.83 14.08 -4.16
N LEU A 101 -9.04 13.07 -3.80
CA LEU A 101 -8.85 11.84 -4.60
C LEU A 101 -9.95 10.79 -4.37
N GLY A 102 -10.85 11.00 -3.41
CA GLY A 102 -11.72 9.96 -2.87
C GLY A 102 -10.99 9.06 -1.86
N SER A 103 -11.48 7.84 -1.67
CA SER A 103 -10.90 6.89 -0.71
C SER A 103 -11.19 5.44 -1.06
N PHE A 104 -10.27 4.55 -0.71
CA PHE A 104 -10.47 3.11 -0.80
C PHE A 104 -10.89 2.53 0.55
N ARG A 105 -11.82 1.59 0.51
CA ARG A 105 -12.25 0.78 1.65
C ARG A 105 -12.05 -0.69 1.31
N ILE A 106 -11.67 -1.46 2.33
CA ILE A 106 -11.63 -2.92 2.25
C ILE A 106 -12.46 -3.52 3.37
N THR A 107 -13.17 -4.60 3.08
CA THR A 107 -14.04 -5.31 4.02
C THR A 107 -13.94 -6.81 3.82
N GLU A 108 -14.38 -7.59 4.81
CA GLU A 108 -14.45 -9.04 4.67
C GLU A 108 -15.35 -9.44 3.49
N GLY A 109 -14.83 -10.34 2.65
CA GLY A 109 -15.60 -10.98 1.61
C GLY A 109 -16.06 -12.37 2.03
N LYS A 110 -16.86 -13.00 1.17
CA LYS A 110 -17.51 -14.28 1.45
C LYS A 110 -16.54 -15.41 1.83
N ARG A 111 -15.31 -15.35 1.32
CA ARG A 111 -14.27 -16.39 1.51
C ARG A 111 -13.15 -15.97 2.45
N THR A 112 -13.22 -14.78 3.05
CA THR A 112 -12.13 -14.27 3.90
C THR A 112 -11.79 -15.19 5.05
N SER A 113 -12.79 -15.72 5.76
CA SER A 113 -12.56 -16.67 6.86
C SER A 113 -11.89 -17.98 6.40
N GLU A 114 -12.28 -18.51 5.24
CA GLU A 114 -11.65 -19.71 4.64
C GLU A 114 -10.17 -19.45 4.33
N PHE A 115 -9.88 -18.28 3.76
CA PHE A 115 -8.53 -17.88 3.36
C PHE A 115 -7.64 -17.61 4.58
N ILE A 116 -8.15 -16.97 5.63
CA ILE A 116 -7.43 -16.80 6.90
C ILE A 116 -7.08 -18.17 7.50
N LYS A 117 -8.01 -19.13 7.48
CA LYS A 117 -7.75 -20.48 7.98
C LYS A 117 -6.62 -21.16 7.19
N ASN A 118 -6.66 -21.07 5.86
CA ASN A 118 -5.59 -21.61 5.01
C ASN A 118 -4.25 -20.93 5.29
N PHE A 119 -4.25 -19.60 5.46
CA PHE A 119 -3.07 -18.82 5.82
C PHE A 119 -2.46 -19.27 7.14
N ASN A 120 -3.27 -19.42 8.19
CA ASN A 120 -2.82 -19.93 9.49
C ASN A 120 -2.24 -21.34 9.37
N ASP A 121 -2.96 -22.25 8.72
CA ASP A 121 -2.51 -23.62 8.47
C ASP A 121 -1.14 -23.62 7.76
N ASN A 122 -1.00 -22.83 6.70
CA ASN A 122 0.22 -22.81 5.90
C ASN A 122 1.39 -22.16 6.64
N MET A 123 1.20 -21.00 7.28
CA MET A 123 2.25 -20.34 8.07
C MET A 123 2.77 -21.21 9.22
N LYS A 124 1.88 -22.02 9.81
CA LYS A 124 2.23 -22.94 10.92
C LYS A 124 2.95 -24.19 10.46
N HIS A 125 2.49 -24.80 9.37
CA HIS A 125 2.89 -26.14 8.98
C HIS A 125 3.90 -26.19 7.84
N VAL A 126 3.92 -25.20 6.96
CA VAL A 126 4.93 -25.12 5.90
C VAL A 126 6.27 -24.72 6.51
N LYS A 127 7.31 -25.49 6.16
CA LYS A 127 8.70 -25.22 6.53
C LYS A 127 9.56 -25.14 5.30
N ILE A 128 10.54 -24.25 5.34
CA ILE A 128 11.56 -24.06 4.30
C ILE A 128 12.90 -24.58 4.80
N TRP A 129 13.68 -25.20 3.92
CA TRP A 129 15.05 -25.60 4.25
C TRP A 129 15.95 -24.37 4.38
N GLY A 130 16.38 -24.05 5.60
CA GLY A 130 17.31 -22.97 5.84
C GLY A 130 18.75 -23.43 5.64
N ALA A 131 19.35 -23.14 4.48
CA ALA A 131 20.70 -23.62 4.12
C ALA A 131 21.76 -23.29 5.18
N HIS A 132 21.72 -22.07 5.74
CA HIS A 132 22.64 -21.63 6.80
C HIS A 132 22.43 -22.31 8.14
N LYS A 133 21.20 -22.74 8.44
CA LYS A 133 20.82 -23.39 9.71
C LYS A 133 20.87 -24.92 9.63
N ASN A 134 21.01 -25.46 8.41
CA ASN A 134 21.03 -26.89 8.11
C ASN A 134 19.83 -27.65 8.72
N ARG A 135 18.66 -27.01 8.70
CA ARG A 135 17.38 -27.57 9.18
C ARG A 135 16.20 -26.90 8.49
N TYR A 136 15.03 -27.53 8.58
CA TYR A 136 13.78 -26.89 8.25
C TYR A 136 13.42 -25.81 9.29
N ILE A 137 13.03 -24.64 8.81
CA ILE A 137 12.65 -23.45 9.60
C ILE A 137 11.26 -22.97 9.20
N SER A 138 10.62 -22.14 10.03
CA SER A 138 9.32 -21.55 9.67
C SER A 138 9.48 -20.47 8.58
N ILE A 139 8.39 -20.16 7.89
CA ILE A 139 8.34 -19.03 6.96
C ILE A 139 8.69 -17.72 7.69
N ALA A 140 8.09 -17.49 8.86
CA ALA A 140 8.38 -16.31 9.67
C ALA A 140 9.88 -16.18 10.02
N GLU A 141 10.53 -17.28 10.39
CA GLU A 141 11.97 -17.28 10.69
C GLU A 141 12.82 -16.99 9.43
N ASN A 142 12.38 -17.44 8.25
CA ASN A 142 13.09 -17.20 6.99
C ASN A 142 12.95 -15.75 6.51
N GLU A 143 11.73 -15.22 6.54
CA GLU A 143 11.39 -13.89 6.04
C GLU A 143 11.61 -12.75 7.06
N GLY A 144 12.21 -13.07 8.22
CA GLY A 144 12.51 -12.08 9.26
C GLY A 144 11.26 -11.49 9.93
N LEU A 145 10.19 -12.27 10.01
CA LEU A 145 8.94 -11.88 10.67
C LEU A 145 8.98 -12.26 12.16
N GLU A 146 8.08 -11.68 12.95
CA GLU A 146 7.83 -12.16 14.31
C GLU A 146 7.32 -13.61 14.32
N GLU A 147 7.48 -14.30 15.45
CA GLU A 147 6.92 -15.64 15.63
C GLU A 147 5.43 -15.64 15.33
N PHE A 148 5.05 -16.48 14.36
CA PHE A 148 3.68 -16.51 13.85
C PHE A 148 2.68 -16.96 14.91
N LYS A 149 1.56 -16.23 14.99
CA LYS A 149 0.41 -16.56 15.83
C LYS A 149 -0.84 -16.63 14.96
N ASP A 150 -1.76 -17.51 15.32
CA ASP A 150 -3.01 -17.70 14.58
C ASP A 150 -3.80 -16.39 14.52
N ILE A 151 -4.22 -16.03 13.31
CA ILE A 151 -5.01 -14.84 12.99
C ILE A 151 -6.49 -15.20 13.06
N ASN A 152 -7.28 -14.46 13.83
CA ASN A 152 -8.66 -14.80 14.15
C ASN A 152 -9.70 -13.87 13.52
N SER A 153 -9.27 -12.75 12.93
CA SER A 153 -10.13 -11.82 12.21
C SER A 153 -9.43 -11.18 11.01
N PHE A 154 -10.20 -10.55 10.13
CA PHE A 154 -9.64 -9.79 9.02
C PHE A 154 -8.87 -8.55 9.48
N GLU A 155 -9.27 -7.91 10.58
CA GLU A 155 -8.52 -6.80 11.18
C GLU A 155 -7.14 -7.26 11.66
N GLU A 156 -7.07 -8.40 12.36
CA GLU A 156 -5.79 -8.99 12.76
C GLU A 156 -4.92 -9.34 11.55
N LEU A 157 -5.53 -9.86 10.47
CA LEU A 157 -4.81 -10.13 9.22
C LEU A 157 -4.26 -8.84 8.60
N TRP A 158 -5.09 -7.81 8.53
CA TRP A 158 -4.71 -6.50 8.00
C TRP A 158 -3.58 -5.91 8.81
N GLU A 159 -3.64 -5.93 10.14
CA GLU A 159 -2.57 -5.47 11.00
C GLU A 159 -1.28 -6.27 10.78
N TYR A 160 -1.38 -7.60 10.76
CA TYR A 160 -0.24 -8.49 10.52
C TYR A 160 0.47 -8.19 9.19
N MET A 161 -0.29 -8.08 8.09
CA MET A 161 0.25 -7.78 6.75
C MET A 161 0.90 -6.40 6.65
N ASN A 162 0.61 -5.51 7.60
CA ASN A 162 1.10 -4.14 7.64
C ASN A 162 2.22 -3.90 8.66
N LYS A 163 2.58 -4.92 9.44
CA LYS A 163 3.80 -4.87 10.25
C LYS A 163 5.03 -4.74 9.35
N ARG A 164 6.10 -4.22 9.93
CA ARG A 164 7.41 -4.11 9.30
C ARG A 164 8.39 -5.01 10.05
N ASN A 165 9.29 -5.65 9.30
CA ASN A 165 10.43 -6.33 9.89
C ASN A 165 11.51 -5.32 10.31
N ASP A 166 12.62 -5.84 10.84
CA ASP A 166 13.76 -5.02 11.29
C ASP A 166 14.45 -4.27 10.13
N GLU A 167 14.29 -4.75 8.89
CA GLU A 167 14.74 -4.07 7.66
C GLU A 167 13.76 -2.97 7.19
N GLY A 168 12.64 -2.78 7.89
CA GLY A 168 11.62 -1.79 7.57
C GLY A 168 10.71 -2.18 6.41
N VAL A 169 10.77 -3.42 5.92
CA VAL A 169 9.92 -3.93 4.83
C VAL A 169 8.60 -4.45 5.40
N ILE A 170 7.49 -4.16 4.71
CA ILE A 170 6.15 -4.61 5.15
C ILE A 170 5.97 -6.10 4.92
N TYR A 171 5.28 -6.79 5.85
CA TYR A 171 5.14 -8.25 5.83
C TYR A 171 4.50 -8.78 4.56
N ILE A 172 3.49 -8.08 4.00
CA ILE A 172 2.88 -8.49 2.73
C ILE A 172 3.87 -8.51 1.56
N ASN A 173 4.94 -7.70 1.61
CA ASN A 173 5.99 -7.71 0.59
C ASN A 173 6.98 -8.86 0.82
N GLU A 174 7.35 -9.12 2.08
CA GLU A 174 8.20 -10.27 2.42
C GLU A 174 7.53 -11.60 2.06
N LEU A 175 6.22 -11.69 2.26
CA LEU A 175 5.42 -12.87 1.95
C LEU A 175 4.97 -12.95 0.48
N ASP A 176 5.25 -11.94 -0.34
CA ASP A 176 4.86 -11.92 -1.76
C ASP A 176 5.50 -13.12 -2.51
N ILE A 177 6.77 -13.39 -2.18
CA ILE A 177 7.55 -14.51 -2.69
C ILE A 177 8.43 -15.08 -1.56
N VAL A 178 8.04 -16.25 -1.05
CA VAL A 178 8.80 -17.07 -0.09
C VAL A 178 9.60 -18.11 -0.87
N GLY A 179 10.90 -18.26 -0.60
CA GLY A 179 11.73 -19.30 -1.22
C GLY A 179 13.04 -18.85 -1.82
N TYR A 180 13.42 -17.58 -1.70
CA TYR A 180 14.79 -17.15 -1.94
C TYR A 180 15.45 -16.94 -0.57
N ASP A 181 16.27 -17.89 -0.12
CA ASP A 181 17.19 -17.65 1.02
C ASP A 181 18.37 -16.75 0.62
N ARG A 182 18.16 -15.86 -0.36
CA ARG A 182 19.17 -15.07 -1.09
C ARG A 182 20.27 -15.92 -1.74
N THR A 183 20.11 -17.25 -1.82
CA THR A 183 20.95 -18.11 -2.65
C THR A 183 20.31 -18.36 -4.01
N ALA A 184 21.13 -18.69 -5.00
CA ALA A 184 20.66 -19.05 -6.35
C ALA A 184 20.08 -20.48 -6.44
N GLN A 185 19.78 -21.11 -5.30
CA GLN A 185 19.27 -22.47 -5.24
C GLN A 185 17.75 -22.48 -5.05
N ASP A 186 17.11 -23.51 -5.61
CA ASP A 186 15.69 -23.76 -5.37
C ASP A 186 15.45 -24.05 -3.89
N ALA A 187 14.51 -23.33 -3.27
CA ALA A 187 14.08 -23.66 -1.91
C ALA A 187 13.40 -25.02 -1.87
N LYS A 188 13.60 -25.71 -0.75
CA LYS A 188 12.93 -26.99 -0.45
C LYS A 188 11.89 -26.75 0.62
N PHE A 189 10.68 -27.22 0.37
CA PHE A 189 9.57 -27.06 1.28
C PHE A 189 9.01 -28.39 1.74
N ILE A 190 8.62 -28.42 3.01
CA ILE A 190 7.83 -29.51 3.57
C ILE A 190 6.57 -28.96 4.23
N TYR A 191 5.55 -29.80 4.33
CA TYR A 191 4.42 -29.63 5.21
C TYR A 191 4.58 -30.56 6.40
N ASP A 192 4.82 -29.99 7.57
CA ASP A 192 4.93 -30.69 8.85
C ASP A 192 3.56 -30.67 9.55
N TYR A 193 2.90 -31.83 9.63
CA TYR A 193 1.57 -31.95 10.22
C TYR A 193 1.58 -31.83 11.76
N GLY A 194 2.75 -31.78 12.41
CA GLY A 194 2.89 -31.70 13.87
C GLY A 194 2.61 -33.00 14.61
N ASN A 195 2.30 -34.09 13.89
CA ASN A 195 2.06 -35.43 14.44
C ASN A 195 3.14 -36.44 14.02
N GLY A 196 4.31 -35.94 13.59
CA GLY A 196 5.41 -36.76 13.06
C GLY A 196 5.27 -37.13 11.57
N LYS A 197 4.13 -36.85 10.93
CA LYS A 197 3.98 -36.96 9.48
C LYS A 197 4.55 -35.72 8.79
N ILE A 198 5.30 -35.95 7.72
CA ILE A 198 5.86 -34.90 6.87
C ILE A 198 5.48 -35.21 5.41
N LYS A 199 5.15 -34.17 4.63
CA LYS A 199 4.95 -34.26 3.18
C LYS A 199 5.90 -33.28 2.50
N GLU A 200 6.71 -33.76 1.56
CA GLU A 200 7.48 -32.87 0.68
C GLU A 200 6.54 -32.15 -0.28
N LEU A 201 6.76 -30.84 -0.47
CA LEU A 201 5.99 -30.04 -1.41
C LEU A 201 6.78 -29.93 -2.72
N SER A 202 6.17 -30.31 -3.84
CA SER A 202 6.76 -30.22 -5.18
C SER A 202 6.72 -28.80 -5.74
N ILE A 203 7.14 -27.82 -4.94
CA ILE A 203 7.23 -26.41 -5.27
C ILE A 203 8.58 -25.89 -4.76
N ASN A 204 9.20 -24.99 -5.52
CA ASN A 204 10.45 -24.34 -5.16
C ASN A 204 10.27 -22.88 -4.72
N ARG A 205 9.03 -22.37 -4.78
CA ARG A 205 8.64 -21.04 -4.35
C ARG A 205 7.18 -21.05 -3.91
N ILE A 206 6.88 -20.30 -2.86
CA ILE A 206 5.53 -20.09 -2.35
C ILE A 206 5.20 -18.61 -2.53
N SER A 207 4.17 -18.33 -3.32
CA SER A 207 3.63 -16.97 -3.41
C SER A 207 2.61 -16.71 -2.31
N LEU A 208 2.25 -15.44 -2.11
CA LEU A 208 1.17 -15.07 -1.19
C LEU A 208 -0.16 -15.76 -1.55
N VAL A 209 -0.48 -15.92 -2.84
CA VAL A 209 -1.66 -16.70 -3.30
C VAL A 209 -1.63 -18.12 -2.74
N ASN A 210 -0.45 -18.75 -2.73
CA ASN A 210 -0.32 -20.10 -2.23
C ASN A 210 -0.52 -20.17 -0.71
N LEU A 211 -0.06 -19.16 0.03
CA LEU A 211 -0.25 -19.09 1.49
C LEU A 211 -1.73 -18.99 1.88
N PHE A 212 -2.55 -18.27 1.11
CA PHE A 212 -4.00 -18.23 1.33
C PHE A 212 -4.77 -19.38 0.67
N GLY A 213 -4.10 -20.14 -0.19
CA GLY A 213 -4.64 -21.31 -0.88
C GLY A 213 -4.41 -22.63 -0.14
N LEU A 214 -4.76 -23.73 -0.81
CA LEU A 214 -4.50 -25.08 -0.31
C LEU A 214 -3.14 -25.57 -0.84
N LEU A 215 -2.20 -25.83 0.07
CA LEU A 215 -0.87 -26.40 -0.23
C LEU A 215 -0.74 -27.90 0.10
N LYS A 216 -1.80 -28.51 0.66
CA LYS A 216 -1.81 -29.89 1.16
C LYS A 216 -2.55 -30.86 0.24
#